data_AF-A0A918LD59-F1
#
_entry.id   AF-A0A918LD59-F1
#
_cell.length_a   1.000
_cell.length_b   1.000
_cell.length_c   1.000
_cell.angle_alpha   90.00
_cell.angle_beta   90.00
_cell.angle_gamma   90.00
#
_symmetry.space_group_name_H-M   'P 1'
#
loop_
_entity.id
_entity.type
_entity.pdbx_description
1 polymer ?
#
loop_
_entity_poly.entity_id
_entity_poly.type
_entity_poly.pdbx_seq_one_letter_code
_entity_poly.pdbx_strand_id
1 'polypeptide(L)'
;MPDPGSHRYDIRRTRLRGELDDHGVPDQNADDAANELLQREHPPRPVGERAGGPLGGGGGVEADGGLRLRSSAFSGHTMIPDRCSHRGGNSSPPLEWDAVPPGTEEIALLCEDPDAPGGTFHHWVVSGIPAEVTALDENAVPAQATPGRNDFGETGWGGPEPPVGDEPHRYLFRVFAVDTPLRLGADATADDLRNAVDGHVLAHGTLVGLFGR
;
A
#
# COMPACT_ATOMS: atom_id res chain seq x y z
N MET A 1 -15.28 22.02 6.45
CA MET A 1 -15.38 20.57 6.75
C MET A 1 -14.40 19.87 5.83
N PRO A 2 -13.72 18.81 6.30
CA PRO A 2 -12.62 18.22 5.55
C PRO A 2 -13.15 17.48 4.33
N ASP A 3 -12.52 17.72 3.18
CA ASP A 3 -12.92 17.12 1.91
C ASP A 3 -12.79 15.58 1.99
N PRO A 4 -13.66 14.81 1.32
CA PRO A 4 -13.50 13.37 1.20
C PRO A 4 -12.08 13.02 0.70
N GLY A 5 -11.36 12.18 1.45
CA GLY A 5 -9.95 11.84 1.19
C GLY A 5 -8.93 12.83 1.76
N SER A 6 -9.34 13.77 2.60
CA SER A 6 -8.41 14.60 3.39
C SER A 6 -8.12 13.97 4.75
N HIS A 7 -6.94 14.23 5.28
CA HIS A 7 -6.48 13.71 6.57
C HIS A 7 -7.48 13.88 7.74
N ARG A 8 -8.17 15.02 7.78
CA ARG A 8 -9.22 15.29 8.80
C ARG A 8 -10.52 14.52 8.56
N TYR A 9 -10.81 14.14 7.32
CA TYR A 9 -11.93 13.26 6.96
C TYR A 9 -11.62 11.83 7.39
N ASP A 10 -10.40 11.37 7.13
CA ASP A 10 -9.97 10.01 7.45
C ASP A 10 -9.93 9.76 8.97
N ILE A 11 -9.41 10.71 9.75
CA ILE A 11 -9.43 10.63 11.23
C ILE A 11 -10.86 10.51 11.77
N ARG A 12 -11.82 11.24 11.17
CA ARG A 12 -13.22 11.22 11.64
C ARG A 12 -13.95 9.95 11.24
N ARG A 13 -13.66 9.43 10.04
CA ARG A 13 -14.13 8.11 9.58
C ARG A 13 -13.65 6.99 10.49
N THR A 14 -12.38 7.01 10.90
CA THR A 14 -11.80 6.01 11.80
C THR A 14 -12.48 5.98 13.18
N ARG A 15 -12.85 7.13 13.74
CA ARG A 15 -13.58 7.18 15.02
C ARG A 15 -14.99 6.59 14.92
N LEU A 16 -15.71 6.91 13.85
CA LEU A 16 -17.05 6.36 13.60
C LEU A 16 -17.02 4.86 13.34
N ARG A 17 -15.96 4.34 12.71
CA ARG A 17 -15.75 2.90 12.53
C ARG A 17 -15.58 2.18 13.87
N GLY A 18 -14.72 2.69 14.76
CA GLY A 18 -14.53 2.09 16.09
C GLY A 18 -15.83 2.00 16.89
N GLU A 19 -16.70 3.00 16.77
CA GLU A 19 -18.03 3.00 17.39
C GLU A 19 -18.99 1.95 16.78
N LEU A 20 -18.82 1.57 15.51
CA LEU A 20 -19.66 0.59 14.81
C LEU A 20 -19.18 -0.86 15.02
N ASP A 21 -17.88 -1.07 15.14
CA ASP A 21 -17.28 -2.39 15.41
C ASP A 21 -17.67 -2.90 16.82
N ASP A 22 -17.73 -2.00 17.82
CA ASP A 22 -18.21 -2.29 19.19
C ASP A 22 -19.69 -2.71 19.25
N HIS A 23 -20.45 -2.46 18.17
CA HIS A 23 -21.85 -2.87 18.02
C HIS A 23 -22.05 -4.15 17.19
N GLY A 24 -20.97 -4.89 16.88
CA GLY A 24 -21.04 -6.23 16.29
C GLY A 24 -21.25 -6.26 14.78
N VAL A 25 -20.84 -5.20 14.07
CA VAL A 25 -20.85 -5.14 12.61
C VAL A 25 -19.56 -5.78 12.07
N PRO A 26 -19.62 -6.73 11.12
CA PRO A 26 -18.42 -7.29 10.49
C PRO A 26 -17.62 -6.22 9.72
N ASP A 27 -16.29 -6.31 9.75
CA ASP A 27 -15.32 -5.31 9.27
C ASP A 27 -15.65 -4.71 7.87
N GLN A 28 -16.00 -5.57 6.92
CA GLN A 28 -16.37 -5.17 5.54
C GLN A 28 -17.64 -4.30 5.46
N ASN A 29 -18.56 -4.42 6.42
CA ASN A 29 -19.82 -3.67 6.45
C ASN A 29 -19.74 -2.42 7.33
N ALA A 30 -18.75 -2.34 8.24
CA ALA A 30 -18.54 -1.17 9.08
C ALA A 30 -17.99 0.02 8.27
N ASP A 31 -17.19 -0.26 7.25
CA ASP A 31 -16.65 0.75 6.33
C ASP A 31 -17.73 1.42 5.46
N ASP A 32 -18.63 0.63 4.89
CA ASP A 32 -19.75 1.14 4.10
C ASP A 32 -20.73 1.92 4.98
N ALA A 33 -21.01 1.42 6.19
CA ALA A 33 -21.87 2.10 7.16
C ALA A 33 -21.28 3.43 7.65
N ALA A 34 -19.97 3.49 7.94
CA ALA A 34 -19.28 4.72 8.34
C ALA A 34 -19.28 5.77 7.23
N ASN A 35 -19.07 5.34 5.98
CA ASN A 35 -19.16 6.23 4.81
C ASN A 35 -20.61 6.71 4.58
N GLU A 36 -21.61 5.85 4.73
CA GLU A 36 -23.01 6.22 4.55
C GLU A 36 -23.49 7.20 5.63
N LEU A 37 -23.06 7.03 6.89
CA LEU A 37 -23.38 7.94 7.99
C LEU A 37 -22.78 9.32 7.77
N LEU A 38 -21.53 9.41 7.34
CA LEU A 38 -20.87 10.67 7.02
C LEU A 38 -21.55 11.40 5.85
N GLN A 39 -22.08 10.67 4.87
CA GLN A 39 -22.79 11.22 3.71
C GLN A 39 -24.23 11.64 4.03
N ARG A 40 -24.88 11.01 5.01
CA ARG A 40 -26.22 11.39 5.49
C ARG A 40 -26.21 12.67 6.33
N GLU A 41 -25.18 12.88 7.14
CA GLU A 41 -25.04 14.10 7.95
C GLU A 41 -24.73 15.35 7.10
N HIS A 42 -24.12 15.17 5.91
CA HIS A 42 -23.82 16.24 4.98
C HIS A 42 -23.92 15.79 3.51
N PRO A 43 -25.09 15.94 2.86
CA PRO A 43 -25.24 15.56 1.46
C PRO A 43 -24.31 16.39 0.56
N PRO A 44 -23.74 15.79 -0.51
CA PRO A 44 -22.87 16.51 -1.44
C PRO A 44 -23.62 17.71 -2.05
N ARG A 45 -22.93 18.85 -2.17
CA ARG A 45 -23.52 20.03 -2.82
C ARG A 45 -23.87 19.68 -4.28
N PRO A 46 -25.05 20.09 -4.76
CA PRO A 46 -25.41 19.87 -6.16
C PRO A 46 -24.42 20.58 -7.07
N VAL A 47 -23.92 19.85 -8.06
CA VAL A 47 -23.07 20.38 -9.14
C VAL A 47 -23.88 21.41 -9.92
N GLY A 48 -23.48 22.69 -9.82
CA GLY A 48 -24.10 23.79 -10.55
C GLY A 48 -23.89 23.68 -12.05
N GLU A 49 -25.02 23.49 -12.74
CA GLU A 49 -25.37 23.84 -14.12
C GLU A 49 -24.26 24.46 -15.00
N ARG A 50 -23.79 23.68 -16.00
CA ARG A 50 -23.03 24.19 -17.15
C ARG A 50 -24.00 24.72 -18.21
N ALA A 51 -23.81 25.97 -18.63
CA ALA A 51 -24.34 26.46 -19.90
C ALA A 51 -23.53 25.90 -21.08
N GLY A 52 -24.20 25.64 -22.20
CA GLY A 52 -23.77 24.73 -23.27
C GLY A 52 -22.63 25.22 -24.18
N GLY A 53 -21.96 24.23 -24.78
CA GLY A 53 -20.98 24.37 -25.88
C GLY A 53 -20.53 22.97 -26.35
N PRO A 54 -20.37 22.71 -27.66
CA PRO A 54 -20.72 21.42 -28.26
C PRO A 54 -19.61 20.35 -28.25
N LEU A 55 -20.08 19.12 -28.44
CA LEU A 55 -19.38 17.85 -28.65
C LEU A 55 -18.00 17.98 -29.32
N GLY A 56 -16.96 17.60 -28.57
CA GLY A 56 -15.62 17.32 -29.07
C GLY A 56 -15.08 16.09 -28.37
N GLY A 57 -14.88 15.00 -29.13
CA GLY A 57 -14.09 13.86 -28.70
C GLY A 57 -12.59 14.19 -28.70
N GLY A 58 -11.82 13.43 -27.92
CA GLY A 58 -10.37 13.55 -27.69
C GLY A 58 -10.10 14.18 -26.31
N GLY A 59 -9.26 13.65 -25.42
CA GLY A 59 -8.17 12.69 -25.51
C GLY A 59 -6.97 13.25 -24.71
N GLY A 60 -6.44 12.46 -23.77
CA GLY A 60 -5.17 12.71 -23.03
C GLY A 60 -5.30 13.61 -21.80
N VAL A 61 -4.66 13.37 -20.65
CA VAL A 61 -3.46 12.57 -20.26
C VAL A 61 -3.61 12.24 -18.75
N GLU A 62 -3.11 11.14 -18.18
CA GLU A 62 -1.70 10.74 -18.13
C GLU A 62 -1.49 9.23 -18.35
N ALA A 63 -0.54 8.91 -19.21
CA ALA A 63 0.06 7.60 -19.32
C ALA A 63 1.20 7.55 -18.31
N ASP A 64 1.03 6.75 -17.27
CA ASP A 64 2.13 6.24 -16.49
C ASP A 64 1.88 4.75 -16.28
N GLY A 65 2.93 3.93 -16.27
CA GLY A 65 2.86 2.48 -16.13
C GLY A 65 2.37 2.03 -14.75
N GLY A 66 1.18 2.44 -14.32
CA GLY A 66 0.66 2.19 -12.98
C GLY A 66 0.11 0.77 -12.83
N LEU A 67 0.75 -0.05 -12.00
CA LEU A 67 0.19 -1.31 -11.51
C LEU A 67 -0.73 -1.03 -10.33
N ARG A 68 -1.91 -1.66 -10.30
CA ARG A 68 -2.81 -1.54 -9.16
C ARG A 68 -2.42 -2.55 -8.08
N LEU A 69 -1.82 -2.07 -7.01
CA LEU A 69 -1.48 -2.86 -5.82
C LEU A 69 -2.59 -2.80 -4.77
N ARG A 70 -2.93 -3.95 -4.19
CA ARG A 70 -4.01 -4.13 -3.19
C ARG A 70 -3.59 -5.13 -2.11
N SER A 71 -4.32 -5.14 -1.01
CA SER A 71 -4.25 -6.17 0.03
C SER A 71 -5.67 -6.54 0.45
N SER A 72 -5.90 -7.81 0.77
CA SER A 72 -7.15 -8.24 1.42
C SER A 72 -7.17 -7.96 2.92
N ALA A 73 -6.01 -7.60 3.52
CA ALA A 73 -5.89 -7.30 4.94
C ALA A 73 -6.21 -5.84 5.29
N PHE A 74 -6.05 -4.90 4.34
CA PHE A 74 -6.33 -3.49 4.54
C PHE A 74 -6.51 -2.75 3.20
N SER A 75 -7.23 -1.63 3.22
CA SER A 75 -7.36 -0.72 2.08
C SER A 75 -6.32 0.39 2.10
N GLY A 76 -6.15 1.09 0.98
CA GLY A 76 -5.23 2.23 0.92
C GLY A 76 -5.55 3.29 1.98
N HIS A 77 -4.52 3.73 2.71
CA HIS A 77 -4.56 4.69 3.81
C HIS A 77 -5.43 4.25 5.00
N THR A 78 -5.65 2.95 5.19
CA THR A 78 -6.31 2.42 6.39
C THR A 78 -5.33 1.69 7.30
N MET A 79 -5.78 1.36 8.51
CA MET A 79 -4.96 0.65 9.49
C MET A 79 -4.58 -0.76 9.01
N ILE A 80 -3.28 -1.06 9.09
CA ILE A 80 -2.75 -2.40 8.94
C ILE A 80 -3.15 -3.20 10.19
N PRO A 81 -3.64 -4.46 10.06
CA PRO A 81 -4.03 -5.26 11.20
C PRO A 81 -2.86 -5.56 12.15
N ASP A 82 -3.14 -5.63 13.45
CA ASP A 82 -2.10 -5.85 14.47
C ASP A 82 -1.29 -7.15 14.27
N ARG A 83 -1.90 -8.21 13.71
CA ARG A 83 -1.15 -9.44 13.37
C ARG A 83 0.02 -9.23 12.41
N CYS A 84 -0.01 -8.15 11.62
CA CYS A 84 1.06 -7.77 10.71
C CYS A 84 2.12 -6.88 11.37
N SER A 85 1.85 -6.34 12.56
CA SER A 85 2.79 -5.55 13.35
C SER A 85 3.91 -6.44 13.92
N HIS A 86 5.08 -5.84 14.17
CA HIS A 86 6.26 -6.59 14.65
C HIS A 86 5.96 -7.32 15.97
N ARG A 87 5.10 -6.74 16.81
CA ARG A 87 4.72 -7.29 18.12
C ARG A 87 3.40 -8.06 18.16
N GLY A 88 2.54 -7.92 17.15
CA GLY A 88 1.22 -8.57 17.11
C GLY A 88 1.17 -9.89 16.34
N GLY A 89 2.26 -10.28 15.69
CA GLY A 89 2.38 -11.58 15.00
C GLY A 89 3.44 -11.58 13.90
N ASN A 90 3.88 -10.41 13.47
CA ASN A 90 4.91 -10.20 12.44
C ASN A 90 4.62 -10.96 11.14
N SER A 91 3.35 -11.11 10.77
CA SER A 91 2.93 -11.78 9.52
C SER A 91 2.90 -10.77 8.38
N SER A 92 3.60 -11.04 7.27
CA SER A 92 3.56 -10.14 6.12
C SER A 92 2.13 -10.07 5.55
N PRO A 93 1.62 -8.88 5.21
CA PRO A 93 0.27 -8.78 4.67
C PRO A 93 0.17 -9.47 3.31
N PRO A 94 -0.97 -10.09 2.98
CA PRO A 94 -1.22 -10.57 1.62
C PRO A 94 -1.24 -9.39 0.66
N LEU A 95 -0.59 -9.51 -0.49
CA LEU A 95 -0.53 -8.47 -1.51
C LEU A 95 -0.97 -9.04 -2.85
N GLU A 96 -1.68 -8.25 -3.64
CA GLU A 96 -2.12 -8.61 -4.99
C GLU A 96 -1.95 -7.41 -5.92
N TRP A 97 -1.44 -7.66 -7.11
CA TRP A 97 -1.30 -6.64 -8.15
C TRP A 97 -1.84 -7.11 -9.50
N ASP A 98 -2.19 -6.15 -10.35
CA ASP A 98 -2.60 -6.43 -11.73
C ASP A 98 -1.48 -7.12 -12.53
N ALA A 99 -1.84 -7.77 -13.64
CA ALA A 99 -0.86 -8.34 -14.55
C ALA A 99 0.19 -7.30 -15.00
N VAL A 100 1.46 -7.70 -14.95
CA VAL A 100 2.59 -6.86 -15.34
C VAL A 100 2.67 -6.68 -16.86
N PRO A 101 3.26 -5.58 -17.35
CA PRO A 101 3.38 -5.35 -18.80
C PRO A 101 4.25 -6.42 -19.49
N PRO A 102 4.03 -6.70 -20.78
CA PRO A 102 4.93 -7.54 -21.56
C PRO A 102 6.37 -7.01 -21.52
N GLY A 103 7.34 -7.92 -21.41
CA GLY A 103 8.76 -7.57 -21.27
C GLY A 103 9.24 -7.49 -19.81
N THR A 104 8.35 -7.63 -18.82
CA THR A 104 8.76 -7.83 -17.43
C THR A 104 9.49 -9.17 -17.30
N GLU A 105 10.73 -9.12 -16.82
CA GLU A 105 11.53 -10.30 -16.49
C GLU A 105 11.47 -10.64 -15.00
N GLU A 106 11.30 -9.63 -14.15
CA GLU A 106 11.30 -9.78 -12.70
C GLU A 106 10.36 -8.77 -12.04
N ILE A 107 9.78 -9.14 -10.91
CA ILE A 107 9.05 -8.27 -10.00
C ILE A 107 9.87 -8.08 -8.72
N ALA A 108 9.91 -6.86 -8.22
CA ALA A 108 10.53 -6.50 -6.96
C ALA A 108 9.51 -5.84 -6.03
N LEU A 109 9.66 -6.03 -4.72
CA LEU A 109 8.81 -5.49 -3.67
C LEU A 109 9.65 -4.76 -2.62
N LEU A 110 9.17 -3.59 -2.23
CA LEU A 110 9.78 -2.75 -1.21
C LEU A 110 8.69 -2.20 -0.28
N CYS A 111 8.86 -2.32 1.04
CA CYS A 111 8.00 -1.69 2.04
C CYS A 111 8.80 -0.76 2.93
N GLU A 112 8.31 0.47 3.12
CA GLU A 112 9.06 1.51 3.81
C GLU A 112 8.18 2.44 4.65
N ASP A 113 8.74 2.91 5.76
CA ASP A 113 8.16 3.89 6.68
C ASP A 113 8.98 5.19 6.65
N PRO A 114 8.53 6.23 5.92
CA PRO A 114 9.20 7.51 5.87
C PRO A 114 8.96 8.38 7.12
N ASP A 115 8.05 7.96 8.01
CA ASP A 115 7.65 8.71 9.19
C ASP A 115 8.48 8.31 10.43
N ALA A 116 9.33 7.28 10.32
CA ALA A 116 10.21 6.86 11.39
C ALA A 116 11.18 7.98 11.86
N PRO A 117 11.41 8.15 13.18
CA PRO A 117 12.18 9.28 13.73
C PRO A 117 13.63 9.40 13.24
N GLY A 118 14.22 8.30 12.73
CA GLY A 118 15.60 8.23 12.25
C GLY A 118 15.79 8.45 10.74
N GLY A 119 14.71 8.78 10.02
CA GLY A 119 14.67 8.73 8.56
C GLY A 119 13.87 7.51 8.08
N THR A 120 13.84 7.28 6.77
CA THR A 120 13.06 6.20 6.18
C THR A 120 13.54 4.84 6.68
N PHE A 121 12.62 4.06 7.24
CA PHE A 121 12.87 2.71 7.76
C PHE A 121 12.32 1.66 6.79
N HIS A 122 13.14 0.68 6.44
CA HIS A 122 12.80 -0.34 5.46
C HIS A 122 12.30 -1.61 6.15
N HIS A 123 11.05 -1.97 5.88
CA HIS A 123 10.33 -3.08 6.51
C HIS A 123 10.36 -4.36 5.69
N TRP A 124 10.49 -4.25 4.37
CA TRP A 124 10.52 -5.43 3.49
C TRP A 124 11.27 -5.15 2.21
N VAL A 125 12.17 -6.04 1.84
CA VAL A 125 12.92 -6.01 0.58
C VAL A 125 12.78 -7.39 -0.05
N VAL A 126 12.27 -7.48 -1.27
CA VAL A 126 12.18 -8.75 -2.01
C VAL A 126 12.51 -8.50 -3.47
N SER A 127 13.41 -9.30 -4.01
CA SER A 127 13.71 -9.36 -5.44
C SER A 127 13.45 -10.76 -5.98
N GLY A 128 13.55 -10.96 -7.29
CA GLY A 128 13.46 -12.26 -7.92
C GLY A 128 12.05 -12.85 -7.98
N ILE A 129 11.00 -12.03 -7.79
CA ILE A 129 9.63 -12.52 -7.93
C ILE A 129 9.37 -12.75 -9.43
N PRO A 130 8.96 -13.96 -9.86
CA PRO A 130 8.70 -14.22 -11.28
C PRO A 130 7.60 -13.33 -11.85
N ALA A 131 7.71 -12.92 -13.11
CA ALA A 131 6.77 -12.00 -13.77
C ALA A 131 5.32 -12.53 -13.82
N GLU A 132 5.13 -13.84 -13.80
CA GLU A 132 3.82 -14.49 -13.76
C GLU A 132 3.12 -14.41 -12.39
N VAL A 133 3.85 -14.09 -11.32
CA VAL A 133 3.29 -13.96 -9.98
C VAL A 133 2.54 -12.63 -9.87
N THR A 134 1.28 -12.72 -9.45
CA THR A 134 0.37 -11.57 -9.29
C THR A 134 -0.11 -11.39 -7.85
N ALA A 135 0.28 -12.29 -6.95
CA ALA A 135 -0.07 -12.21 -5.54
C ALA A 135 0.99 -12.86 -4.64
N LEU A 136 1.06 -12.36 -3.41
CA LEU A 136 1.76 -12.94 -2.27
C LEU A 136 0.72 -13.25 -1.20
N ASP A 137 0.67 -14.52 -0.77
CA ASP A 137 -0.14 -14.91 0.38
C ASP A 137 0.43 -14.32 1.68
N GLU A 138 -0.40 -14.26 2.71
CA GLU A 138 0.02 -13.83 4.04
C GLU A 138 1.20 -14.68 4.53
N ASN A 139 2.25 -14.02 5.00
CA ASN A 139 3.48 -14.67 5.47
C ASN A 139 4.18 -15.59 4.44
N ALA A 140 4.01 -15.32 3.14
CA ALA A 140 4.60 -16.11 2.07
C ALA A 140 5.44 -15.26 1.09
N VAL A 141 6.54 -15.85 0.62
CA VAL A 141 7.36 -15.36 -0.50
C VAL A 141 7.57 -16.55 -1.45
N PRO A 142 7.49 -16.37 -2.79
CA PRO A 142 7.72 -17.45 -3.74
C PRO A 142 9.12 -18.03 -3.58
N ALA A 143 9.28 -19.34 -3.78
CA ALA A 143 10.56 -20.02 -3.57
C ALA A 143 11.69 -19.50 -4.48
N GLN A 144 11.34 -18.89 -5.61
CA GLN A 144 12.26 -18.28 -6.57
C GLN A 144 12.71 -16.88 -6.16
N ALA A 145 11.94 -16.21 -5.31
CA ALA A 145 12.24 -14.87 -4.85
C ALA A 145 13.25 -14.89 -3.71
N THR A 146 14.03 -13.82 -3.62
CA THR A 146 15.08 -13.62 -2.63
C THR A 146 14.65 -12.49 -1.69
N PRO A 147 14.22 -12.80 -0.46
CA PRO A 147 14.05 -11.77 0.56
C PRO A 147 15.42 -11.17 0.92
N GLY A 148 15.49 -9.85 0.94
CA GLY A 148 16.66 -9.08 1.35
C GLY A 148 16.66 -8.73 2.83
N ARG A 149 17.61 -7.88 3.23
CA ARG A 149 17.81 -7.40 4.59
C ARG A 149 16.95 -6.15 4.86
N ASN A 150 16.23 -6.15 5.97
CA ASN A 150 15.47 -5.01 6.48
C ASN A 150 16.26 -4.23 7.55
N ASP A 151 15.73 -3.09 8.00
CA ASP A 151 16.44 -2.22 8.96
C ASP A 151 16.40 -2.71 10.42
N PHE A 152 15.59 -3.74 10.73
CA PHE A 152 15.74 -4.52 11.98
C PHE A 152 16.99 -5.41 11.95
N GLY A 153 17.60 -5.56 10.78
CA GLY A 153 18.71 -6.46 10.53
C GLY A 153 18.31 -7.91 10.35
N GLU A 154 17.05 -8.13 10.01
CA GLU A 154 16.46 -9.43 9.71
C GLU A 154 16.31 -9.60 8.19
N THR A 155 16.01 -10.82 7.75
CA THR A 155 15.70 -11.13 6.35
C THR A 155 14.19 -11.21 6.17
N GLY A 156 13.66 -10.50 5.16
CA GLY A 156 12.23 -10.50 4.84
C GLY A 156 11.43 -9.46 5.62
N TRP A 157 10.16 -9.79 5.92
CA TRP A 157 9.20 -8.86 6.53
C TRP A 157 9.53 -8.61 8.00
N GLY A 158 9.73 -7.33 8.33
CA GLY A 158 9.65 -6.81 9.69
C GLY A 158 8.45 -5.87 9.77
N GLY A 159 7.47 -6.20 10.60
CA GLY A 159 6.22 -5.46 10.69
C GLY A 159 6.36 -4.05 11.27
N PRO A 160 5.29 -3.24 11.21
CA PRO A 160 5.21 -1.97 11.91
C PRO A 160 5.56 -2.06 13.40
N GLU A 161 6.40 -1.15 13.86
CA GLU A 161 6.64 -0.91 15.28
C GLU A 161 6.92 0.58 15.57
N PRO A 162 5.94 1.47 15.32
CA PRO A 162 6.12 2.89 15.60
C PRO A 162 6.19 3.13 17.13
N PRO A 163 6.81 4.24 17.56
CA PRO A 163 6.81 4.65 18.96
C PRO A 163 5.38 4.80 19.51
N VAL A 164 5.20 4.50 20.79
CA VAL A 164 3.89 4.62 21.45
C VAL A 164 3.50 6.08 21.58
N GLY A 165 2.30 6.43 21.13
CA GLY A 165 1.76 7.79 21.21
C GLY A 165 2.16 8.72 20.05
N ASP A 166 2.93 8.24 19.08
CA ASP A 166 3.12 8.95 17.81
C ASP A 166 1.83 8.90 16.97
N GLU A 167 1.70 9.86 16.05
CA GLU A 167 0.66 9.79 15.01
C GLU A 167 0.87 8.51 14.18
N PRO A 168 -0.18 7.88 13.63
CA PRO A 168 -0.01 6.68 12.82
C PRO A 168 0.98 6.90 11.66
N HIS A 169 2.04 6.08 11.63
CA HIS A 169 3.03 6.08 10.57
C HIS A 169 2.45 5.49 9.28
N ARG A 170 3.00 5.92 8.14
CA ARG A 170 2.67 5.39 6.82
C ARG A 170 3.65 4.30 6.43
N TYR A 171 3.12 3.19 5.91
CA TYR A 171 3.90 2.08 5.37
C TYR A 171 3.61 1.99 3.88
N LEU A 172 4.60 2.31 3.05
CA LEU A 172 4.48 2.37 1.60
C LEU A 172 4.99 1.06 1.01
N PHE A 173 4.06 0.20 0.60
CA PHE A 173 4.34 -0.99 -0.19
C PHE A 173 4.44 -0.60 -1.66
N ARG A 174 5.55 -0.92 -2.30
CA ARG A 174 5.82 -0.67 -3.72
C ARG A 174 6.18 -1.96 -4.42
N VAL A 175 5.48 -2.25 -5.51
CA VAL A 175 5.88 -3.30 -6.46
C VAL A 175 6.43 -2.66 -7.73
N PHE A 176 7.50 -3.23 -8.25
CA PHE A 176 8.16 -2.81 -9.49
C PHE A 176 8.18 -3.98 -10.45
N ALA A 177 7.70 -3.79 -11.66
CA ALA A 177 7.89 -4.70 -12.77
C ALA A 177 9.08 -4.19 -13.60
N VAL A 178 10.14 -4.99 -13.70
CA VAL A 178 11.41 -4.60 -14.34
C VAL A 178 11.75 -5.44 -15.56
N ASP A 179 12.46 -4.85 -16.51
CA ASP A 179 12.83 -5.46 -17.81
C ASP A 179 14.12 -6.30 -17.78
N THR A 180 14.71 -6.50 -16.61
CA THR A 180 15.96 -7.24 -16.42
C THR A 180 15.95 -8.00 -15.10
N PRO A 181 16.70 -9.11 -14.96
CA PRO A 181 16.88 -9.79 -13.69
C PRO A 181 17.79 -8.94 -12.79
N LEU A 182 17.39 -8.66 -11.56
CA LEU A 182 18.12 -7.77 -10.64
C LEU A 182 19.33 -8.47 -10.01
N ARG A 183 19.30 -9.81 -9.91
CA ARG A 183 20.39 -10.66 -9.37
C ARG A 183 20.88 -10.26 -7.99
N LEU A 184 19.99 -9.75 -7.14
CA LEU A 184 20.29 -9.37 -5.77
C LEU A 184 20.38 -10.63 -4.88
N GLY A 185 21.33 -10.60 -3.94
CA GLY A 185 21.53 -11.65 -2.94
C GLY A 185 20.68 -11.46 -1.68
N ALA A 186 20.71 -12.44 -0.77
CA ALA A 186 19.92 -12.42 0.47
C ALA A 186 20.28 -11.28 1.45
N ASP A 187 21.46 -10.69 1.30
CA ASP A 187 21.91 -9.53 2.10
C ASP A 187 21.57 -8.18 1.46
N ALA A 188 20.89 -8.16 0.30
CA ALA A 188 20.57 -6.94 -0.41
C ALA A 188 19.67 -6.03 0.42
N THR A 189 20.01 -4.74 0.43
CA THR A 189 19.28 -3.70 1.14
C THR A 189 18.25 -3.04 0.22
N ALA A 190 17.41 -2.18 0.80
CA ALA A 190 16.49 -1.36 0.03
C ALA A 190 17.20 -0.44 -0.97
N ASP A 191 18.39 0.08 -0.62
CA ASP A 191 19.19 0.93 -1.51
C ASP A 191 19.77 0.12 -2.67
N ASP A 192 20.22 -1.12 -2.43
CA ASP A 192 20.63 -2.02 -3.50
C ASP A 192 19.46 -2.30 -4.47
N LEU A 193 18.26 -2.53 -3.93
CA LEU A 193 17.05 -2.74 -4.73
C LEU A 193 16.71 -1.51 -5.56
N ARG A 194 16.70 -0.31 -4.97
CA ARG A 194 16.45 0.94 -5.71
C ARG A 194 17.45 1.16 -6.84
N ASN A 195 18.72 0.95 -6.55
CA ASN A 195 19.78 1.11 -7.55
C ASN A 195 19.63 0.09 -8.69
N ALA A 196 19.21 -1.13 -8.37
CA ALA A 196 19.03 -2.19 -9.36
C ALA A 196 17.79 -1.96 -10.25
N VAL A 197 16.70 -1.39 -9.72
CA VAL A 197 15.50 -1.10 -10.52
C VAL A 197 15.61 0.21 -11.32
N ASP A 198 16.52 1.11 -10.97
CA ASP A 198 16.67 2.40 -11.65
C ASP A 198 16.95 2.23 -13.15
N GLY A 199 16.18 2.94 -13.98
CA GLY A 199 16.24 2.81 -15.43
C GLY A 199 15.62 1.54 -16.03
N HIS A 200 15.14 0.60 -15.20
CA HIS A 200 14.60 -0.70 -15.63
C HIS A 200 13.11 -0.89 -15.34
N VAL A 201 12.46 0.05 -14.65
CA VAL A 201 11.03 -0.04 -14.30
C VAL A 201 10.15 0.15 -15.54
N LEU A 202 9.40 -0.89 -15.90
CA LEU A 202 8.36 -0.84 -16.93
C LEU A 202 7.02 -0.38 -16.37
N ALA A 203 6.74 -0.77 -15.12
CA ALA A 203 5.53 -0.41 -14.41
C ALA A 203 5.73 -0.52 -12.89
N HIS A 204 5.01 0.27 -12.10
CA HIS A 204 5.06 0.17 -10.64
C HIS A 204 3.70 0.44 -10.00
N GLY A 205 3.51 -0.09 -8.79
CA GLY A 205 2.28 0.09 -8.01
C GLY A 205 2.59 0.41 -6.56
N THR A 206 1.80 1.28 -5.94
CA THR A 206 1.96 1.67 -4.54
C THR A 206 0.68 1.45 -3.76
N LEU A 207 0.80 0.85 -2.58
CA LEU A 207 -0.24 0.74 -1.56
C LEU A 207 0.29 1.33 -0.26
N VAL A 208 -0.49 2.21 0.36
CA VAL A 208 -0.13 2.82 1.64
C VAL A 208 -1.01 2.20 2.72
N GLY A 209 -0.41 1.66 3.79
CA GLY A 209 -1.11 1.30 5.01
C GLY A 209 -0.70 2.22 6.16
N LEU A 210 -1.52 2.31 7.20
CA LEU A 210 -1.23 3.08 8.42
C LEU A 210 -1.03 2.14 9.60
N PHE A 211 -0.16 2.48 10.54
CA PHE A 211 -0.09 1.78 11.81
C PHE A 211 0.33 2.74 12.93
N GLY A 212 -0.24 2.57 14.12
CA GLY A 212 0.00 3.40 15.31
C GLY A 212 -0.27 2.61 16.59
N ARG A 213 0.28 3.07 17.72
CA ARG A 213 0.22 2.39 19.03
C ARG A 213 -0.17 3.33 20.16
#